data_AF-A0A7W1IDL6-F1
#
_entry.id   AF-A0A7W1IDL6-F1
#
_cell.length_a   1.000
_cell.length_b   1.000
_cell.length_c   1.000
_cell.angle_alpha   90.00
_cell.angle_beta   90.00
_cell.angle_gamma   90.00
#
_symmetry.space_group_name_H-M   'P 1'
#
loop_
_entity.id
_entity.type
_entity.pdbx_description
1 polymer ?
#
loop_
_entity_poly.entity_id
_entity_poly.type
_entity_poly.pdbx_seq_one_letter_code
_entity_poly.pdbx_strand_id
1 'polypeptide(L)'
;RLPAAAGDVPASLRAFATTGRMSDDALIHALGEHGAGPVALGHVARVRSFQADASAAASSAVFARVRSQVESTYALARQGDSSASSRAFDAYMTFEQVERSVRAKNPGLATDLEAAFAALRSRAAGGATAAELTAIRAQLYGDLEKAERVLGDDLSPANLFLQSFVILVREGLEAILIVGALMTFLVKMGAAQRKRDVNVGVGAAVGASVLTAIALETIFQITPARREALEGATMVVATGVLFYVSYWLLSKMEVAKWNHFVKSKVQDAVTSGSALALASAAFLAVYREGFETILFYKALFVSGGPGGAMPVVGGMVAGSVVMVGVYLAINRFGIRLPLKPFFGFTSAFLYYMAFVFAGKGVAELQEGGLVGTTILPAAPRIPALGIYPTLESLAAQALLLVLALAALAWTFVIVPRRLRVAQVMVPGAAAPRRQRLRRRPTPVASQQSGAPGAGTELLRSLERMEADLAELRAEVERMKGHVTVAGQAR
;
A
#
# COMPACT_ATOMS: atom_id res chain seq x y z
N ARG A 1 -1.82 -15.81 23.49
CA ARG A 1 -3.07 -15.52 22.75
C ARG A 1 -4.21 -15.79 23.71
N LEU A 2 -4.98 -14.76 24.06
CA LEU A 2 -6.18 -14.93 24.89
C LEU A 2 -7.24 -15.66 24.05
N PRO A 3 -7.99 -16.63 24.59
CA PRO A 3 -9.02 -17.36 23.85
C PRO A 3 -10.19 -16.46 23.44
N ALA A 4 -10.95 -16.89 22.44
CA ALA A 4 -12.08 -16.14 21.89
C ALA A 4 -13.17 -15.90 22.95
N ALA A 5 -13.69 -14.67 22.98
CA ALA A 5 -14.72 -14.24 23.91
C ALA A 5 -16.09 -14.84 23.55
N ALA A 6 -16.62 -15.75 24.38
CA ALA A 6 -18.01 -16.24 24.28
C ALA A 6 -18.76 -16.00 25.61
N GLY A 7 -19.88 -15.26 25.56
CA GLY A 7 -20.76 -14.93 26.70
C GLY A 7 -20.94 -13.42 26.96
N ASP A 8 -21.86 -13.03 27.84
CA ASP A 8 -22.19 -11.62 28.16
C ASP A 8 -21.19 -10.95 29.13
N VAL A 9 -21.03 -9.62 29.03
CA VAL A 9 -20.25 -8.81 30.00
C VAL A 9 -21.14 -8.42 31.18
N PRO A 10 -20.73 -8.64 32.46
CA PRO A 10 -21.50 -8.21 33.63
C PRO A 10 -21.77 -6.70 33.63
N ALA A 11 -22.98 -6.28 34.01
CA ALA A 11 -23.40 -4.88 33.93
C ALA A 11 -22.48 -3.90 34.70
N SER A 12 -21.90 -4.34 35.81
CA SER A 12 -20.93 -3.58 36.61
C SER A 12 -19.61 -3.29 35.90
N LEU A 13 -19.25 -4.08 34.89
CA LEU A 13 -17.99 -4.01 34.13
C LEU A 13 -18.16 -3.45 32.71
N ARG A 14 -19.37 -2.95 32.39
CA ARG A 14 -19.67 -2.30 31.10
C ARG A 14 -19.26 -0.82 31.06
N ALA A 15 -19.07 -0.19 32.22
CA ALA A 15 -18.77 1.24 32.30
C ALA A 15 -17.25 1.52 32.30
N PHE A 16 -16.79 2.24 31.29
CA PHE A 16 -15.36 2.59 31.11
C PHE A 16 -14.77 3.37 32.31
N ALA A 17 -15.56 4.23 32.95
CA ALA A 17 -15.12 4.98 34.12
C ALA A 17 -14.70 4.08 35.30
N THR A 18 -15.28 2.88 35.37
CA THR A 18 -15.05 1.89 36.43
C THR A 18 -13.87 0.98 36.08
N THR A 19 -13.81 0.52 34.83
CA THR A 19 -12.87 -0.52 34.39
C THR A 19 -11.60 0.00 33.73
N GLY A 20 -11.60 1.24 33.21
CA GLY A 20 -10.45 1.84 32.54
C GLY A 20 -9.23 2.07 33.45
N ARG A 21 -9.44 2.07 34.77
CA ARG A 21 -8.38 2.19 35.78
C ARG A 21 -7.97 0.85 36.41
N MET A 22 -8.63 -0.26 36.05
CA MET A 22 -8.36 -1.57 36.63
C MET A 22 -7.24 -2.27 35.87
N SER A 23 -6.31 -2.92 36.58
CA SER A 23 -5.34 -3.84 35.99
C SER A 23 -6.05 -5.13 35.53
N ASP A 24 -5.39 -5.91 34.67
CA ASP A 24 -5.98 -7.18 34.19
C ASP A 24 -6.18 -8.17 35.35
N ASP A 25 -5.29 -8.20 36.35
CA ASP A 25 -5.48 -8.98 37.58
C ASP A 25 -6.67 -8.49 38.41
N ALA A 26 -6.88 -7.17 38.49
CA ALA A 26 -8.04 -6.60 39.18
C ALA A 26 -9.36 -6.90 38.44
N LEU A 27 -9.34 -6.98 37.12
CA LEU A 27 -10.48 -7.41 36.31
C LEU A 27 -10.77 -8.90 36.48
N ILE A 28 -9.74 -9.75 36.52
CA ILE A 28 -9.88 -11.19 36.80
C ILE A 28 -10.55 -11.39 38.17
N HIS A 29 -10.09 -10.65 39.19
CA HIS A 29 -10.68 -10.72 40.52
C HIS A 29 -12.12 -10.18 40.56
N ALA A 30 -12.41 -9.10 39.83
CA ALA A 30 -13.76 -8.53 39.73
C ALA A 30 -14.74 -9.39 38.93
N LEU A 31 -14.22 -10.25 38.05
CA LEU A 31 -14.98 -11.29 37.35
C LEU A 31 -15.21 -12.53 38.22
N GLY A 32 -14.67 -12.57 39.45
CA GLY A 32 -14.78 -13.70 40.38
C GLY A 32 -13.85 -14.87 40.04
N GLU A 33 -12.89 -14.65 39.16
CA GLU A 33 -11.96 -15.69 38.69
C GLU A 33 -10.65 -15.65 39.48
N HIS A 34 -10.06 -16.83 39.71
CA HIS A 34 -8.84 -16.97 40.50
C HIS A 34 -7.71 -17.46 39.59
N GLY A 35 -6.86 -16.51 39.15
CA GLY A 35 -5.66 -16.77 38.35
C GLY A 35 -5.81 -16.45 36.85
N ALA A 36 -4.68 -16.15 36.20
CA ALA A 36 -4.60 -15.75 34.79
C ALA A 36 -4.67 -16.94 33.82
N GLY A 37 -5.63 -17.85 34.03
CA GLY A 37 -5.89 -18.96 33.11
C GLY A 37 -6.39 -18.44 31.75
N PRO A 38 -6.32 -19.26 30.69
CA PRO A 38 -6.76 -18.84 29.35
C PRO A 38 -8.20 -18.31 29.37
N VAL A 39 -9.12 -18.95 30.09
CA VAL A 39 -10.53 -18.54 30.17
C VAL A 39 -10.69 -17.14 30.78
N ALA A 40 -10.05 -16.89 31.93
CA ALA A 40 -10.05 -15.59 32.62
C ALA A 40 -9.54 -14.47 31.73
N LEU A 41 -8.45 -14.76 31.04
CA LEU A 41 -7.83 -13.88 30.07
C LEU A 41 -8.74 -13.58 28.86
N GLY A 42 -9.55 -14.55 28.42
CA GLY A 42 -10.58 -14.34 27.39
C GLY A 42 -11.75 -13.46 27.88
N HIS A 43 -12.07 -13.51 29.17
CA HIS A 43 -13.11 -12.68 29.78
C HIS A 43 -12.63 -11.24 30.00
N VAL A 44 -11.37 -11.05 30.42
CA VAL A 44 -10.70 -9.75 30.44
C VAL A 44 -10.65 -9.15 29.04
N ALA A 45 -10.25 -9.94 28.04
CA ALA A 45 -10.24 -9.50 26.64
C ALA A 45 -11.61 -9.01 26.17
N ARG A 46 -12.70 -9.64 26.61
CA ARG A 46 -14.08 -9.23 26.31
C ARG A 46 -14.45 -7.90 26.97
N VAL A 47 -14.12 -7.72 28.25
CA VAL A 47 -14.35 -6.46 28.97
C VAL A 47 -13.56 -5.33 28.32
N ARG A 48 -12.34 -5.61 27.83
CA ARG A 48 -11.49 -4.67 27.09
C ARG A 48 -11.99 -4.39 25.67
N SER A 49 -12.49 -5.40 24.94
CA SER A 49 -13.05 -5.22 23.60
C SER A 49 -14.38 -4.47 23.62
N PHE A 50 -15.23 -4.73 24.63
CA PHE A 50 -16.46 -3.97 24.87
C PHE A 50 -16.17 -2.49 25.15
N GLN A 51 -15.04 -2.19 25.81
CA GLN A 51 -14.56 -0.82 25.99
C GLN A 51 -13.98 -0.19 24.72
N ALA A 52 -13.42 -0.99 23.81
CA ALA A 52 -12.93 -0.51 22.52
C ALA A 52 -14.09 -0.10 21.58
N ASP A 53 -15.17 -0.88 21.55
CA ASP A 53 -16.43 -0.46 20.91
C ASP A 53 -17.01 0.78 21.59
N ALA A 54 -16.84 0.89 22.93
CA ALA A 54 -17.18 2.08 23.68
C ALA A 54 -16.23 3.29 23.45
N SER A 55 -15.14 3.17 22.67
CA SER A 55 -14.15 4.24 22.41
C SER A 55 -14.47 5.10 21.17
N ALA A 56 -15.02 4.51 20.11
CA ALA A 56 -15.73 5.27 19.08
C ALA A 56 -17.01 5.90 19.68
N ALA A 57 -17.67 5.16 20.57
CA ALA A 57 -18.66 5.73 21.46
C ALA A 57 -18.05 6.70 22.50
N ALA A 58 -16.72 6.77 22.72
CA ALA A 58 -16.11 7.65 23.71
C ALA A 58 -15.88 9.05 23.16
N SER A 59 -15.54 9.22 21.88
CA SER A 59 -15.54 10.56 21.26
C SER A 59 -16.97 11.10 21.21
N SER A 60 -17.93 10.29 20.75
CA SER A 60 -19.36 10.65 20.77
C SER A 60 -19.91 10.84 22.19
N ALA A 61 -19.47 10.06 23.17
CA ALA A 61 -19.83 10.23 24.58
C ALA A 61 -19.17 11.46 25.21
N VAL A 62 -17.96 11.84 24.79
CA VAL A 62 -17.33 13.11 25.16
C VAL A 62 -18.16 14.25 24.59
N PHE A 63 -18.53 14.24 23.31
CA PHE A 63 -19.43 15.26 22.74
C PHE A 63 -20.80 15.29 23.42
N ALA A 64 -21.41 14.14 23.70
CA ALA A 64 -22.69 14.06 24.42
C ALA A 64 -22.57 14.59 25.86
N ARG A 65 -21.48 14.28 26.56
CA ARG A 65 -21.19 14.79 27.89
C ARG A 65 -20.98 16.30 27.86
N VAL A 66 -20.15 16.81 26.94
CA VAL A 66 -19.92 18.23 26.75
C VAL A 66 -21.23 18.97 26.48
N ARG A 67 -22.08 18.47 25.57
CA ARG A 67 -23.42 19.04 25.30
C ARG A 67 -24.28 19.09 26.57
N SER A 68 -24.33 17.99 27.32
CA SER A 68 -25.05 17.95 28.60
C SER A 68 -24.51 18.95 29.63
N GLN A 69 -23.18 19.13 29.71
CA GLN A 69 -22.55 20.09 30.61
C GLN A 69 -22.84 21.54 30.18
N VAL A 70 -22.82 21.83 28.87
CA VAL A 70 -23.23 23.11 28.30
C VAL A 70 -24.70 23.42 28.61
N GLU A 71 -25.60 22.44 28.47
CA GLU A 71 -27.02 22.62 28.81
C GLU A 71 -27.21 22.89 30.30
N SER A 72 -26.50 22.16 31.17
CA SER A 72 -26.54 22.41 32.62
C SER A 72 -25.99 23.80 32.99
N THR A 73 -24.94 24.25 32.30
CA THR A 73 -24.39 25.60 32.44
C THR A 73 -25.42 26.66 32.08
N TYR A 74 -26.12 26.48 30.96
CA TYR A 74 -27.17 27.38 30.50
C TYR A 74 -28.34 27.46 31.51
N ALA A 75 -28.80 26.31 32.04
CA ALA A 75 -29.87 26.25 33.02
C ALA A 75 -29.52 26.99 34.33
N LEU A 76 -28.30 26.77 34.86
CA LEU A 76 -27.79 27.43 36.06
C LEU A 76 -27.62 28.94 35.84
N ALA A 77 -27.05 29.35 34.70
CA ALA A 77 -26.86 30.76 34.37
C ALA A 77 -28.20 31.51 34.26
N ARG A 78 -29.26 30.88 33.74
CA ARG A 78 -30.61 31.46 33.68
C ARG A 78 -31.25 31.67 35.05
N GLN A 79 -30.84 30.89 36.05
CA GLN A 79 -31.31 31.00 37.42
C GLN A 79 -30.46 31.98 38.25
N GLY A 80 -29.40 32.56 37.66
CA GLY A 80 -28.49 33.45 38.36
C GLY A 80 -27.56 32.72 39.33
N ASP A 81 -27.37 31.41 39.16
CA ASP A 81 -26.54 30.59 40.03
C ASP A 81 -25.04 30.83 39.75
N SER A 82 -24.27 31.13 40.80
CA SER A 82 -22.84 31.42 40.72
C SER A 82 -21.98 30.22 40.30
N SER A 83 -22.51 29.00 40.42
CA SER A 83 -21.85 27.76 39.98
C SER A 83 -21.83 27.57 38.46
N ALA A 84 -22.63 28.34 37.70
CA ALA A 84 -22.72 28.22 36.25
C ALA A 84 -21.36 28.42 35.55
N SER A 85 -20.56 29.38 35.99
CA SER A 85 -19.23 29.61 35.40
C SER A 85 -18.26 28.44 35.63
N SER A 86 -18.32 27.80 36.81
CA SER A 86 -17.53 26.59 37.09
C SER A 86 -17.96 25.44 36.19
N ARG A 87 -19.27 25.27 36.00
CA ARG A 87 -19.83 24.24 35.13
C ARG A 87 -19.43 24.41 33.67
N ALA A 88 -19.33 25.66 33.19
CA ALA A 88 -18.85 26.00 31.86
C ALA A 88 -17.37 25.58 31.67
N PHE A 89 -16.56 25.77 32.71
CA PHE A 89 -15.15 25.34 32.70
C PHE A 89 -15.03 23.81 32.64
N ASP A 90 -15.84 23.06 33.41
CA ASP A 90 -15.86 21.60 33.33
C ASP A 90 -16.21 21.08 31.93
N ALA A 91 -17.14 21.77 31.24
CA ALA A 91 -17.51 21.44 29.86
C ALA A 91 -16.31 21.60 28.91
N TYR A 92 -15.54 22.68 29.04
CA TYR A 92 -14.32 22.90 28.26
C TYR A 92 -13.23 21.87 28.58
N MET A 93 -12.98 21.56 29.85
CA MET A 93 -12.02 20.52 30.26
C MET A 93 -12.39 19.13 29.71
N THR A 94 -13.68 18.86 29.58
CA THR A 94 -14.16 17.62 28.95
C THR A 94 -13.94 17.64 27.43
N PHE A 95 -14.13 18.80 26.79
CA PHE A 95 -13.86 19.01 25.37
C PHE A 95 -12.35 18.97 25.02
N GLU A 96 -11.46 19.42 25.91
CA GLU A 96 -10.00 19.40 25.72
C GLU A 96 -9.48 18.00 25.33
N GLN A 97 -10.14 16.94 25.81
CA GLN A 97 -9.84 15.53 25.49
C GLN A 97 -9.92 15.22 24.00
N VAL A 98 -10.77 15.95 23.25
CA VAL A 98 -10.96 15.79 21.79
C VAL A 98 -10.50 17.02 21.01
N GLU A 99 -10.22 18.14 21.68
CA GLU A 99 -9.86 19.42 21.04
C GLU A 99 -8.65 19.27 20.12
N ARG A 100 -7.58 18.61 20.57
CA ARG A 100 -6.39 18.42 19.73
C ARG A 100 -6.71 17.71 18.42
N SER A 101 -7.57 16.69 18.48
CA SER A 101 -8.03 15.96 17.30
C SER A 101 -8.94 16.82 16.41
N VAL A 102 -9.79 17.67 16.99
CA VAL A 102 -10.60 18.64 16.23
C VAL A 102 -9.70 19.68 15.58
N ARG A 103 -8.72 20.23 16.30
CA ARG A 103 -7.78 21.26 15.86
C ARG A 103 -6.87 20.76 14.75
N ALA A 104 -6.39 19.53 14.84
CA ALA A 104 -5.64 18.88 13.78
C ALA A 104 -6.45 18.81 12.47
N LYS A 105 -7.74 18.46 12.59
CA LYS A 105 -8.63 18.28 11.42
C LYS A 105 -9.24 19.60 10.91
N ASN A 106 -9.50 20.57 11.78
CA ASN A 106 -10.07 21.88 11.48
C ASN A 106 -9.66 22.92 12.56
N PRO A 107 -8.51 23.61 12.38
CA PRO A 107 -7.99 24.59 13.33
C PRO A 107 -8.94 25.78 13.56
N GLY A 108 -9.64 26.21 12.50
CA GLY A 108 -10.62 27.29 12.56
C GLY A 108 -11.78 26.92 13.49
N LEU A 109 -12.38 25.74 13.28
CA LEU A 109 -13.46 25.24 14.13
C LEU A 109 -13.03 25.02 15.59
N ALA A 110 -11.80 24.55 15.83
CA ALA A 110 -11.27 24.44 17.19
C ALA A 110 -11.13 25.82 17.87
N THR A 111 -10.64 26.83 17.13
CA THR A 111 -10.52 28.21 17.62
C THR A 111 -11.90 28.82 17.89
N ASP A 112 -12.88 28.57 17.01
CA ASP A 112 -14.27 29.01 17.19
C ASP A 112 -14.90 28.37 18.43
N LEU A 113 -14.66 27.07 18.66
CA LEU A 113 -15.12 26.34 19.84
C LEU A 113 -14.48 26.88 21.12
N GLU A 114 -13.18 27.12 21.16
CA GLU A 114 -12.50 27.74 22.30
C GLU A 114 -13.07 29.12 22.64
N ALA A 115 -13.22 29.97 21.63
CA ALA A 115 -13.81 31.30 21.81
C ALA A 115 -15.24 31.21 22.35
N ALA A 116 -16.04 30.27 21.85
CA ALA A 116 -17.41 30.05 22.31
C ALA A 116 -17.48 29.48 23.75
N PHE A 117 -16.58 28.57 24.14
CA PHE A 117 -16.47 28.09 25.53
C PHE A 117 -16.03 29.20 26.48
N ALA A 118 -15.07 30.03 26.08
CA ALA A 118 -14.63 31.19 26.86
C ALA A 118 -15.76 32.21 27.03
N ALA A 119 -16.50 32.51 25.96
CA ALA A 119 -17.67 33.37 26.00
C ALA A 119 -18.76 32.81 26.92
N LEU A 120 -19.07 31.51 26.83
CA LEU A 120 -20.03 30.85 27.71
C LEU A 120 -19.63 30.99 29.18
N ARG A 121 -18.36 30.72 29.52
CA ARG A 121 -17.87 30.81 30.91
C ARG A 121 -17.93 32.23 31.45
N SER A 122 -17.52 33.22 30.66
CA SER A 122 -17.53 34.63 31.04
C SER A 122 -18.95 35.14 31.25
N ARG A 123 -19.85 34.86 30.30
CA ARG A 123 -21.25 35.30 30.36
C ARG A 123 -22.07 34.57 31.41
N ALA A 124 -21.75 33.30 31.69
CA ALA A 124 -22.35 32.54 32.78
C ALA A 124 -21.91 33.01 34.17
N ALA A 125 -20.81 33.77 34.31
CA ALA A 125 -20.38 34.33 35.58
C ALA A 125 -21.23 35.54 36.04
N GLY A 126 -22.05 36.11 35.14
CA GLY A 126 -22.97 37.20 35.44
C GLY A 126 -23.06 38.23 34.31
N GLY A 127 -24.13 39.03 34.31
CA GLY A 127 -24.29 40.18 33.41
C GLY A 127 -24.77 39.88 31.99
N ALA A 128 -25.09 38.62 31.67
CA ALA A 128 -25.61 38.24 30.35
C ALA A 128 -27.14 38.18 30.32
N THR A 129 -27.73 38.63 29.22
CA THR A 129 -29.16 38.46 28.97
C THR A 129 -29.48 37.01 28.58
N ALA A 130 -30.74 36.62 28.78
CA ALA A 130 -31.25 35.34 28.35
C ALA A 130 -31.00 35.05 26.85
N ALA A 131 -31.19 36.06 26.00
CA ALA A 131 -31.01 35.96 24.56
C ALA A 131 -29.56 35.68 24.18
N GLU A 132 -28.60 36.34 24.85
CA GLU A 132 -27.17 36.12 24.63
C GLU A 132 -26.73 34.71 25.03
N LEU A 133 -27.19 34.22 26.19
CA LEU A 133 -26.91 32.85 26.63
C LEU A 133 -27.50 31.81 25.67
N THR A 134 -28.71 32.05 25.14
CA THR A 134 -29.32 31.18 24.13
C THR A 134 -28.51 31.17 22.83
N ALA A 135 -28.01 32.33 22.37
CA ALA A 135 -27.21 32.44 21.17
C ALA A 135 -25.87 31.70 21.28
N ILE A 136 -25.13 31.89 22.39
CA ILE A 136 -23.86 31.20 22.65
C ILE A 136 -24.07 29.68 22.70
N ARG A 137 -25.15 29.22 23.36
CA ARG A 137 -25.48 27.80 23.42
C ARG A 137 -25.76 27.23 22.01
N ALA A 138 -26.55 27.92 21.20
CA ALA A 138 -26.89 27.46 19.86
C ALA A 138 -25.65 27.36 18.96
N GLN A 139 -24.74 28.34 19.05
CA GLN A 139 -23.45 28.32 18.36
C GLN A 139 -22.61 27.11 18.80
N LEU A 140 -22.41 26.92 20.11
CA LEU A 140 -21.67 25.78 20.65
C LEU A 140 -22.22 24.44 20.17
N TYR A 141 -23.54 24.27 20.15
CA TYR A 141 -24.15 23.02 19.68
C TYR A 141 -23.86 22.76 18.20
N GLY A 142 -24.03 23.79 17.35
CA GLY A 142 -23.74 23.69 15.92
C GLY A 142 -22.27 23.37 15.64
N ASP A 143 -21.35 23.99 16.38
CA ASP A 143 -19.91 23.79 16.19
C ASP A 143 -19.43 22.45 16.77
N LEU A 144 -19.99 21.99 17.89
CA LEU A 144 -19.74 20.65 18.43
C LEU A 144 -20.25 19.54 17.49
N GLU A 145 -21.39 19.75 16.82
CA GLU A 145 -21.90 18.83 15.80
C GLU A 145 -20.99 18.77 14.56
N LYS A 146 -20.49 19.92 14.09
CA LYS A 146 -19.49 19.96 13.01
C LYS A 146 -18.20 19.25 13.44
N ALA A 147 -17.75 19.46 14.67
CA ALA A 147 -16.54 18.84 15.20
C ALA A 147 -16.67 17.31 15.30
N GLU A 148 -17.81 16.83 15.78
CA GLU A 148 -18.11 15.39 15.83
C GLU A 148 -18.13 14.76 14.43
N ARG A 149 -18.72 15.43 13.43
CA ARG A 149 -18.68 14.99 12.02
C ARG A 149 -17.26 14.94 11.47
N VAL A 150 -16.47 15.99 11.68
CA VAL A 150 -15.08 16.10 11.21
C VAL A 150 -14.21 14.99 11.79
N LEU A 151 -14.45 14.60 13.04
CA LEU A 151 -13.78 13.47 13.66
C LEU A 151 -14.28 12.12 13.15
N GLY A 152 -15.57 11.99 12.86
CA GLY A 152 -16.18 10.77 12.31
C GLY A 152 -15.84 10.44 10.85
N ASP A 153 -15.22 11.38 10.11
CA ASP A 153 -14.80 11.22 8.69
C ASP A 153 -13.55 10.33 8.47
N ASP A 154 -13.11 9.57 9.47
CA ASP A 154 -12.09 8.52 9.25
C ASP A 154 -12.62 7.52 8.22
N LEU A 155 -11.76 7.11 7.27
CA LEU A 155 -12.10 6.28 6.09
C LEU A 155 -13.20 5.26 6.41
N SER A 156 -14.34 5.33 5.71
CA SER A 156 -15.47 4.39 5.89
C SER A 156 -14.95 2.95 6.05
N PRO A 157 -15.44 2.16 7.03
CA PRO A 157 -14.99 0.79 7.25
C PRO A 157 -14.99 -0.06 5.98
N ALA A 158 -15.95 0.17 5.07
CA ALA A 158 -16.02 -0.48 3.77
C ALA A 158 -14.81 -0.15 2.87
N ASN A 159 -14.32 1.08 2.91
CA ASN A 159 -13.18 1.53 2.12
C ASN A 159 -11.87 0.94 2.68
N LEU A 160 -11.69 0.91 4.00
CA LEU A 160 -10.54 0.26 4.63
C LEU A 160 -10.49 -1.24 4.33
N PHE A 161 -11.64 -1.90 4.40
CA PHE A 161 -11.78 -3.30 4.01
C PHE A 161 -11.40 -3.53 2.55
N LEU A 162 -11.95 -2.72 1.64
CA LEU A 162 -11.68 -2.85 0.21
C LEU A 162 -10.21 -2.60 -0.12
N GLN A 163 -9.60 -1.58 0.48
CA GLN A 163 -8.19 -1.28 0.30
C GLN A 163 -7.31 -2.43 0.78
N SER A 164 -7.55 -2.94 1.99
CA SER A 164 -6.83 -4.10 2.51
C SER A 164 -6.97 -5.34 1.63
N PHE A 165 -8.20 -5.63 1.20
CA PHE A 165 -8.49 -6.75 0.30
C PHE A 165 -7.72 -6.64 -1.01
N VAL A 166 -7.79 -5.49 -1.67
CA VAL A 166 -7.12 -5.25 -2.96
C VAL A 166 -5.59 -5.32 -2.82
N ILE A 167 -5.03 -4.75 -1.74
CA ILE A 167 -3.59 -4.85 -1.44
C ILE A 167 -3.18 -6.32 -1.40
N LEU A 168 -3.81 -7.13 -0.55
CA LEU A 168 -3.37 -8.52 -0.39
C LEU A 168 -3.56 -9.37 -1.65
N VAL A 169 -4.68 -9.19 -2.36
CA VAL A 169 -4.95 -9.89 -3.62
C VAL A 169 -3.89 -9.51 -4.66
N ARG A 170 -3.45 -8.25 -4.71
CA ARG A 170 -2.40 -7.78 -5.60
C ARG A 170 -1.05 -8.43 -5.26
N GLU A 171 -0.54 -8.20 -4.06
CA GLU A 171 0.81 -8.66 -3.68
C GLU A 171 0.88 -10.19 -3.72
N GLY A 172 -0.20 -10.87 -3.31
CA GLY A 172 -0.33 -12.32 -3.40
C GLY A 172 -0.31 -12.83 -4.85
N LEU A 173 -0.99 -12.15 -5.77
CA LEU A 173 -0.96 -12.50 -7.20
C LEU A 173 0.43 -12.29 -7.80
N GLU A 174 1.09 -11.19 -7.50
CA GLU A 174 2.45 -10.91 -7.99
C GLU A 174 3.43 -11.98 -7.49
N ALA A 175 3.35 -12.34 -6.21
CA ALA A 175 4.13 -13.44 -5.65
C ALA A 175 3.84 -14.79 -6.34
N ILE A 176 2.55 -15.14 -6.56
CA ILE A 176 2.16 -16.37 -7.26
C ILE A 176 2.68 -16.37 -8.70
N LEU A 177 2.63 -15.24 -9.40
CA LEU A 177 3.10 -15.13 -10.78
C LEU A 177 4.61 -15.27 -10.88
N ILE A 178 5.38 -14.64 -9.98
CA ILE A 178 6.83 -14.74 -9.98
C ILE A 178 7.27 -16.16 -9.63
N VAL A 179 6.71 -16.74 -8.55
CA VAL A 179 7.00 -18.13 -8.15
C VAL A 179 6.57 -19.10 -9.25
N GLY A 180 5.39 -18.91 -9.84
CA GLY A 180 4.90 -19.70 -10.97
C GLY A 180 5.78 -19.63 -12.20
N ALA A 181 6.32 -18.46 -12.53
CA ALA A 181 7.29 -18.28 -13.61
C ALA A 181 8.61 -19.01 -13.33
N LEU A 182 9.14 -18.92 -12.11
CA LEU A 182 10.33 -19.65 -11.68
C LEU A 182 10.11 -21.17 -11.75
N MET A 183 8.98 -21.65 -11.24
CA MET A 183 8.61 -23.08 -11.29
C MET A 183 8.47 -23.57 -12.73
N THR A 184 7.81 -22.80 -13.60
CA THR A 184 7.65 -23.12 -15.02
C THR A 184 8.99 -23.14 -15.74
N PHE A 185 9.88 -22.21 -15.41
CA PHE A 185 11.22 -22.15 -15.96
C PHE A 185 12.04 -23.38 -15.56
N LEU A 186 12.01 -23.80 -14.29
CA LEU A 186 12.69 -25.00 -13.82
C LEU A 186 12.20 -26.27 -14.53
N VAL A 187 10.89 -26.38 -14.76
CA VAL A 187 10.31 -27.50 -15.51
C VAL A 187 10.80 -27.49 -16.96
N LYS A 188 10.82 -26.33 -17.63
CA LYS A 188 11.30 -26.21 -19.01
C LYS A 188 12.79 -26.53 -19.17
N MET A 189 13.58 -26.27 -18.14
CA MET A 189 15.02 -26.58 -18.12
C MET A 189 15.33 -28.03 -17.70
N GLY A 190 14.32 -28.89 -17.49
CA GLY A 190 14.52 -30.27 -17.05
C GLY A 190 15.01 -30.41 -15.60
N ALA A 191 14.96 -29.34 -14.80
CA ALA A 191 15.46 -29.29 -13.42
C ALA A 191 14.30 -29.32 -12.40
N ALA A 192 13.28 -30.14 -12.64
CA ALA A 192 12.08 -30.21 -11.80
C ALA A 192 12.38 -30.63 -10.34
N GLN A 193 13.47 -31.36 -10.11
CA GLN A 193 13.96 -31.74 -8.79
C GLN A 193 14.36 -30.53 -7.90
N ARG A 194 14.69 -29.37 -8.50
CA ARG A 194 15.08 -28.15 -7.78
C ARG A 194 13.91 -27.27 -7.34
N LYS A 195 12.66 -27.71 -7.57
CA LYS A 195 11.47 -27.02 -7.03
C LYS A 195 11.51 -26.88 -5.50
N ARG A 196 12.17 -27.83 -4.82
CA ARG A 196 12.36 -27.77 -3.37
C ARG A 196 13.17 -26.54 -2.95
N ASP A 197 14.21 -26.19 -3.69
CA ASP A 197 15.07 -25.02 -3.39
C ASP A 197 14.27 -23.71 -3.46
N VAL A 198 13.40 -23.58 -4.46
CA VAL A 198 12.48 -22.43 -4.59
C VAL A 198 11.53 -22.38 -3.40
N ASN A 199 10.93 -23.51 -3.00
CA ASN A 199 10.03 -23.56 -1.85
C ASN A 199 10.73 -23.18 -0.54
N VAL A 200 11.99 -23.56 -0.35
CA VAL A 200 12.78 -23.12 0.81
C VAL A 200 12.97 -21.60 0.79
N GLY A 201 13.34 -21.04 -0.36
CA GLY A 201 13.47 -19.58 -0.53
C GLY A 201 12.16 -18.83 -0.23
N VAL A 202 11.04 -19.33 -0.74
CA VAL A 202 9.69 -18.76 -0.47
C VAL A 202 9.36 -18.84 1.02
N GLY A 203 9.55 -19.99 1.66
CA GLY A 203 9.30 -20.16 3.09
C GLY A 203 10.15 -19.23 3.96
N ALA A 204 11.44 -19.10 3.63
CA ALA A 204 12.34 -18.17 4.30
C ALA A 204 11.90 -16.70 4.12
N ALA A 205 11.43 -16.32 2.93
CA ALA A 205 10.96 -14.96 2.66
C ALA A 205 9.69 -14.62 3.44
N VAL A 206 8.74 -15.55 3.54
CA VAL A 206 7.54 -15.38 4.36
C VAL A 206 7.92 -15.22 5.84
N GLY A 207 8.82 -16.06 6.35
CA GLY A 207 9.34 -15.94 7.72
C GLY A 207 10.02 -14.59 7.97
N ALA A 208 10.90 -14.15 7.06
CA ALA A 208 11.57 -12.86 7.13
C ALA A 208 10.58 -11.68 7.06
N SER A 209 9.51 -11.80 6.28
CA SER A 209 8.46 -10.79 6.19
C SER A 209 7.73 -10.64 7.53
N VAL A 210 7.34 -11.76 8.16
CA VAL A 210 6.72 -11.74 9.51
C VAL A 210 7.66 -11.11 10.54
N LEU A 211 8.95 -11.47 10.53
CA LEU A 211 9.94 -10.86 11.42
C LEU A 211 10.07 -9.35 11.18
N THR A 212 10.06 -8.92 9.92
CA THR A 212 10.12 -7.50 9.55
C THR A 212 8.90 -6.75 10.07
N ALA A 213 7.70 -7.33 9.95
CA ALA A 213 6.47 -6.75 10.49
C ALA A 213 6.52 -6.59 12.01
N ILE A 214 7.01 -7.61 12.73
CA ILE A 214 7.17 -7.56 14.20
C ILE A 214 8.21 -6.50 14.58
N ALA A 215 9.34 -6.44 13.89
CA ALA A 215 10.39 -5.46 14.13
C ALA A 215 9.88 -4.02 13.94
N LEU A 216 9.17 -3.76 12.84
CA LEU A 216 8.50 -2.49 12.59
C LEU A 216 7.52 -2.15 13.72
N GLU A 217 6.65 -3.07 14.12
CA GLU A 217 5.69 -2.79 15.19
C GLU A 217 6.39 -2.47 16.53
N THR A 218 7.48 -3.18 16.84
CA THR A 218 8.26 -2.97 18.07
C THR A 218 8.88 -1.57 18.10
N ILE A 219 9.44 -1.12 16.98
CA ILE A 219 10.05 0.22 16.88
C ILE A 219 9.03 1.32 17.19
N PHE A 220 7.79 1.16 16.74
CA PHE A 220 6.72 2.15 16.95
C PHE A 220 6.24 2.19 18.39
N GLN A 221 6.18 1.04 19.09
CA GLN A 221 5.74 0.99 20.48
C GLN A 221 6.75 1.63 21.45
N ILE A 222 8.04 1.61 21.10
CA ILE A 222 9.12 2.17 21.95
C ILE A 222 9.21 3.69 21.85
N THR A 223 8.62 4.32 20.82
CA THR A 223 8.72 5.78 20.59
C THR A 223 7.37 6.52 20.61
N PRO A 224 6.61 6.53 21.73
CA PRO A 224 5.31 7.21 21.79
C PRO A 224 5.40 8.74 21.59
N ALA A 225 6.50 9.37 22.01
CA ALA A 225 6.67 10.83 21.99
C ALA A 225 6.85 11.44 20.59
N ARG A 226 6.97 10.61 19.53
CA ARG A 226 7.08 11.04 18.12
C ARG A 226 6.23 10.16 17.20
N ARG A 227 5.11 9.67 17.72
CA ARG A 227 4.29 8.69 17.02
C ARG A 227 3.75 9.26 15.71
N GLU A 228 3.22 10.48 15.74
CA GLU A 228 2.65 11.19 14.60
C GLU A 228 3.73 11.42 13.51
N ALA A 229 4.94 11.80 13.93
CA ALA A 229 6.08 11.96 13.04
C ALA A 229 6.51 10.65 12.36
N LEU A 230 6.54 9.54 13.10
CA LEU A 230 6.88 8.22 12.54
C LEU A 230 5.78 7.69 11.62
N GLU A 231 4.53 7.94 11.95
CA GLU A 231 3.35 7.60 11.17
C GLU A 231 3.33 8.35 9.83
N GLY A 232 3.54 9.68 9.86
CA GLY A 232 3.68 10.51 8.67
C GLY A 232 4.90 10.14 7.82
N ALA A 233 6.07 9.93 8.43
CA ALA A 233 7.27 9.52 7.72
C ALA A 233 7.07 8.18 6.98
N THR A 234 6.38 7.22 7.61
CA THR A 234 6.08 5.93 7.00
C THR A 234 5.14 6.06 5.81
N MET A 235 4.14 6.94 5.89
CA MET A 235 3.25 7.21 4.75
C MET A 235 3.97 7.91 3.59
N VAL A 236 4.91 8.82 3.88
CA VAL A 236 5.73 9.46 2.83
C VAL A 236 6.68 8.45 2.18
N VAL A 237 7.31 7.56 2.96
CA VAL A 237 8.13 6.48 2.42
C VAL A 237 7.28 5.53 1.57
N ALA A 238 6.11 5.11 2.08
CA ALA A 238 5.18 4.25 1.35
C ALA A 238 4.73 4.91 0.03
N THR A 239 4.51 6.22 0.02
CA THR A 239 4.17 6.99 -1.18
C THR A 239 5.25 6.87 -2.26
N GLY A 240 6.53 7.07 -1.90
CA GLY A 240 7.65 6.94 -2.83
C GLY A 240 7.78 5.52 -3.39
N VAL A 241 7.61 4.51 -2.53
CA VAL A 241 7.61 3.09 -2.93
C VAL A 241 6.44 2.81 -3.88
N LEU A 242 5.22 3.22 -3.56
CA LEU A 242 4.03 3.03 -4.40
C LEU A 242 4.19 3.65 -5.78
N PHE A 243 4.73 4.87 -5.85
CA PHE A 243 4.97 5.54 -7.11
C PHE A 243 5.99 4.78 -7.96
N TYR A 244 7.12 4.38 -7.36
CA TYR A 244 8.16 3.61 -8.05
C TYR A 244 7.63 2.28 -8.58
N VAL A 245 6.89 1.53 -7.75
CA VAL A 245 6.34 0.21 -8.09
C VAL A 245 5.25 0.33 -9.15
N SER A 246 4.33 1.29 -9.00
CA SER A 246 3.29 1.58 -10.00
C SER A 246 3.90 1.88 -11.36
N TYR A 247 4.91 2.75 -11.39
CA TYR A 247 5.65 3.05 -12.62
C TYR A 247 6.37 1.82 -13.18
N TRP A 248 7.03 1.04 -12.33
CA TRP A 248 7.74 -0.16 -12.76
C TRP A 248 6.79 -1.16 -13.43
N LEU A 249 5.61 -1.40 -12.83
CA LEU A 249 4.58 -2.30 -13.35
C LEU A 249 4.02 -1.83 -14.70
N LEU A 250 3.71 -0.53 -14.82
CA LEU A 250 3.29 0.11 -16.07
C LEU A 250 4.35 -0.01 -17.17
N SER A 251 5.62 0.21 -16.82
CA SER A 251 6.75 0.17 -17.77
C SER A 251 7.09 -1.25 -18.28
N LYS A 252 6.64 -2.29 -17.56
CA LYS A 252 6.92 -3.71 -17.83
C LYS A 252 5.82 -4.42 -18.61
N MET A 253 4.75 -3.73 -19.02
CA MET A 253 3.71 -4.27 -19.91
C MET A 253 4.27 -4.77 -21.27
N GLU A 254 5.51 -4.41 -21.62
CA GLU A 254 6.25 -4.98 -22.74
C GLU A 254 7.09 -6.21 -22.32
N VAL A 255 6.50 -7.39 -22.49
CA VAL A 255 7.05 -8.74 -22.31
C VAL A 255 8.46 -8.95 -22.91
N ALA A 256 8.88 -8.13 -23.88
CA ALA A 256 10.15 -8.24 -24.58
C ALA A 256 11.40 -8.01 -23.69
N LYS A 257 11.34 -7.09 -22.72
CA LYS A 257 12.50 -6.77 -21.85
C LYS A 257 12.72 -7.82 -20.76
N TRP A 258 11.65 -8.46 -20.30
CA TRP A 258 11.71 -9.54 -19.32
C TRP A 258 12.38 -10.79 -19.90
N ASN A 259 12.01 -11.17 -21.13
CA ASN A 259 12.60 -12.33 -21.82
C ASN A 259 14.11 -12.20 -22.02
N HIS A 260 14.63 -10.99 -22.30
CA HIS A 260 16.07 -10.78 -22.47
C HIS A 260 16.83 -10.82 -21.13
N PHE A 261 16.28 -10.20 -20.07
CA PHE A 261 16.91 -10.15 -18.75
C PHE A 261 16.95 -11.52 -18.06
N VAL A 262 15.84 -12.27 -18.14
CA VAL A 262 15.75 -13.63 -17.58
C VAL A 262 16.66 -14.59 -18.33
N LYS A 263 16.72 -14.51 -19.67
CA LYS A 263 17.58 -15.40 -20.47
C LYS A 263 19.06 -15.23 -20.14
N SER A 264 19.53 -14.00 -19.89
CA SER A 264 20.93 -13.73 -19.53
C SER A 264 21.27 -14.17 -18.09
N LYS A 265 20.54 -13.69 -17.07
CA LYS A 265 20.90 -13.94 -15.66
C LYS A 265 20.69 -15.39 -15.22
N VAL A 266 19.74 -16.08 -15.84
CA VAL A 266 19.37 -17.44 -15.44
C VAL A 266 20.19 -18.51 -16.18
N GLN A 267 20.69 -18.21 -17.39
CA GLN A 267 21.62 -19.10 -18.09
C GLN A 267 22.96 -19.25 -17.33
N ASP A 268 23.39 -18.20 -16.63
CA ASP A 268 24.55 -18.21 -15.71
C ASP A 268 24.27 -18.91 -14.36
N ALA A 269 23.05 -18.76 -13.83
CA ALA A 269 22.66 -19.39 -12.56
C ALA A 269 22.41 -20.91 -12.72
N VAL A 270 21.92 -21.35 -13.87
CA VAL A 270 21.70 -22.79 -14.15
C VAL A 270 23.01 -23.50 -14.48
N THR A 271 23.98 -22.84 -15.12
CA THR A 271 25.32 -23.42 -15.40
C THR A 271 26.17 -23.60 -14.14
N SER A 272 25.92 -22.83 -13.07
CA SER A 272 26.65 -22.94 -11.79
C SER A 272 26.08 -23.95 -10.79
N GLY A 273 24.92 -24.56 -11.06
CA GLY A 273 24.33 -25.62 -10.22
C GLY A 273 23.95 -25.23 -8.78
N SER A 274 23.93 -23.93 -8.45
CA SER A 274 23.77 -23.47 -7.07
C SER A 274 22.31 -23.47 -6.63
N ALA A 275 21.93 -24.43 -5.78
CA ALA A 275 20.64 -24.46 -5.10
C ALA A 275 20.38 -23.16 -4.31
N LEU A 276 21.46 -22.57 -3.79
CA LEU A 276 21.44 -21.28 -3.09
C LEU A 276 21.00 -20.15 -4.02
N ALA A 277 21.48 -20.08 -5.27
CA ALA A 277 21.11 -19.01 -6.20
C ALA A 277 19.60 -19.01 -6.53
N LEU A 278 19.01 -20.20 -6.71
CA LEU A 278 17.57 -20.33 -6.96
C LEU A 278 16.74 -20.00 -5.71
N ALA A 279 17.17 -20.48 -4.54
CA ALA A 279 16.53 -20.16 -3.28
C ALA A 279 16.60 -18.65 -2.97
N SER A 280 17.76 -18.01 -3.18
CA SER A 280 17.96 -16.57 -3.00
C SER A 280 17.14 -15.75 -3.99
N ALA A 281 17.03 -16.16 -5.25
CA ALA A 281 16.21 -15.47 -6.24
C ALA A 281 14.73 -15.51 -5.87
N ALA A 282 14.23 -16.69 -5.46
CA ALA A 282 12.86 -16.83 -4.97
C ALA A 282 12.62 -16.05 -3.67
N PHE A 283 13.59 -16.07 -2.76
CA PHE A 283 13.55 -15.33 -1.51
C PHE A 283 13.44 -13.83 -1.76
N LEU A 284 14.35 -13.25 -2.54
CA LEU A 284 14.39 -11.80 -2.79
C LEU A 284 13.12 -11.32 -3.50
N ALA A 285 12.60 -12.12 -4.44
CA ALA A 285 11.36 -11.82 -5.11
C ALA A 285 10.18 -11.78 -4.13
N VAL A 286 9.96 -12.84 -3.34
CA VAL A 286 8.82 -12.92 -2.42
C VAL A 286 8.98 -11.97 -1.24
N TYR A 287 10.19 -11.78 -0.72
CA TYR A 287 10.45 -10.87 0.39
C TYR A 287 10.18 -9.41 -0.02
N ARG A 288 10.46 -9.04 -1.27
CA ARG A 288 10.09 -7.72 -1.79
C ARG A 288 8.58 -7.51 -1.75
N GLU A 289 7.79 -8.44 -2.29
CA GLU A 289 6.32 -8.33 -2.25
C GLU A 289 5.80 -8.32 -0.81
N GLY A 290 6.40 -9.13 0.08
CA GLY A 290 6.11 -9.13 1.51
C GLY A 290 6.43 -7.80 2.21
N PHE A 291 7.58 -7.19 1.90
CA PHE A 291 7.99 -5.89 2.43
C PHE A 291 7.05 -4.78 1.97
N GLU A 292 6.70 -4.75 0.69
CA GLU A 292 5.70 -3.82 0.14
C GLU A 292 4.34 -4.00 0.83
N THR A 293 3.89 -5.25 1.01
CA THR A 293 2.65 -5.58 1.76
C THR A 293 2.69 -4.98 3.17
N ILE A 294 3.79 -5.18 3.91
CA ILE A 294 3.92 -4.71 5.29
C ILE A 294 3.84 -3.18 5.36
N LEU A 295 4.52 -2.47 4.46
CA LEU A 295 4.47 -1.01 4.42
C LEU A 295 3.05 -0.50 4.10
N PHE A 296 2.34 -1.12 3.16
CA PHE A 296 0.97 -0.73 2.82
C PHE A 296 0.00 -1.01 3.94
N TYR A 297 0.09 -2.17 4.58
CA TYR A 297 -0.74 -2.48 5.74
C TYR A 297 -0.44 -1.53 6.89
N LYS A 298 0.83 -1.20 7.15
CA LYS A 298 1.17 -0.22 8.20
C LYS A 298 0.55 1.14 7.90
N ALA A 299 0.73 1.67 6.69
CA ALA A 299 0.13 2.94 6.28
C ALA A 299 -1.41 2.91 6.35
N LEU A 300 -2.03 1.77 6.02
CA LEU A 300 -3.49 1.58 6.08
C LEU A 300 -4.01 1.51 7.52
N PHE A 301 -3.32 0.80 8.42
CA PHE A 301 -3.66 0.76 9.85
C PHE A 301 -3.54 2.14 10.50
N VAL A 302 -2.50 2.91 10.15
CA VAL A 302 -2.34 4.30 10.59
C VAL A 302 -3.47 5.17 10.04
N SER A 303 -3.73 5.08 8.73
CA SER A 303 -4.79 5.85 8.06
C SER A 303 -6.22 5.58 8.55
N GLY A 304 -6.46 4.40 9.15
CA GLY A 304 -7.75 3.99 9.68
C GLY A 304 -7.93 4.27 11.17
N GLY A 305 -6.89 4.74 11.86
CA GLY A 305 -6.92 5.03 13.29
C GLY A 305 -7.30 3.82 14.17
N PRO A 306 -7.67 4.05 15.45
CA PRO A 306 -7.97 2.99 16.41
C PRO A 306 -9.14 2.07 16.00
N GLY A 307 -10.08 2.55 15.20
CA GLY A 307 -11.24 1.79 14.69
C GLY A 307 -11.01 1.06 13.37
N GLY A 308 -9.91 1.35 12.67
CA GLY A 308 -9.62 0.79 11.35
C GLY A 308 -9.12 -0.66 11.36
N ALA A 309 -8.78 -1.21 12.53
CA ALA A 309 -8.13 -2.52 12.59
C ALA A 309 -9.03 -3.66 12.11
N MET A 310 -10.30 -3.69 12.53
CA MET A 310 -11.25 -4.74 12.15
C MET A 310 -11.52 -4.79 10.63
N PRO A 311 -11.88 -3.68 9.95
CA PRO A 311 -12.10 -3.73 8.51
C PRO A 311 -10.83 -4.10 7.74
N VAL A 312 -9.65 -3.65 8.18
CA VAL A 312 -8.37 -4.06 7.57
C VAL A 312 -8.10 -5.55 7.76
N VAL A 313 -8.26 -6.10 8.96
CA VAL A 313 -8.09 -7.55 9.18
C VAL A 313 -9.14 -8.35 8.38
N GLY A 314 -10.38 -7.86 8.28
CA GLY A 314 -11.42 -8.47 7.46
C GLY A 314 -11.02 -8.54 5.98
N GLY A 315 -10.48 -7.44 5.43
CA GLY A 315 -9.98 -7.37 4.06
C GLY A 315 -8.82 -8.35 3.82
N MET A 316 -7.90 -8.46 4.79
CA MET A 316 -6.78 -9.39 4.77
C MET A 316 -7.24 -10.85 4.77
N VAL A 317 -8.21 -11.21 5.61
CA VAL A 317 -8.76 -12.58 5.64
C VAL A 317 -9.48 -12.91 4.34
N ALA A 318 -10.34 -12.01 3.85
CA ALA A 318 -11.05 -12.18 2.59
C ALA A 318 -10.08 -12.33 1.40
N GLY A 319 -9.05 -11.48 1.34
CA GLY A 319 -8.01 -11.54 0.31
C GLY A 319 -7.21 -12.86 0.37
N SER A 320 -6.92 -13.35 1.58
CA SER A 320 -6.22 -14.63 1.79
C SER A 320 -7.05 -15.80 1.23
N VAL A 321 -8.35 -15.82 1.51
CA VAL A 321 -9.29 -16.84 0.98
C VAL A 321 -9.32 -16.80 -0.55
N VAL A 322 -9.43 -15.60 -1.13
CA VAL A 322 -9.39 -15.44 -2.59
C VAL A 322 -8.05 -15.90 -3.17
N MET A 323 -6.93 -15.62 -2.51
CA MET A 323 -5.60 -16.08 -2.96
C MET A 323 -5.45 -17.59 -2.94
N VAL A 324 -5.97 -18.27 -1.93
CA VAL A 324 -6.05 -19.73 -1.93
C VAL A 324 -6.89 -20.22 -3.11
N GLY A 325 -8.06 -19.61 -3.33
CA GLY A 325 -8.92 -19.93 -4.48
C GLY A 325 -8.22 -19.74 -5.83
N VAL A 326 -7.50 -18.63 -6.02
CA VAL A 326 -6.73 -18.35 -7.24
C VAL A 326 -5.58 -19.33 -7.44
N TYR A 327 -4.82 -19.64 -6.39
CA TYR A 327 -3.77 -20.65 -6.48
C TYR A 327 -4.32 -22.00 -6.92
N LEU A 328 -5.44 -22.43 -6.33
CA LEU A 328 -6.14 -23.66 -6.74
C LEU A 328 -6.67 -23.58 -8.18
N ALA A 329 -7.23 -22.44 -8.58
CA ALA A 329 -7.70 -22.17 -9.93
C ALA A 329 -6.59 -22.34 -10.98
N ILE A 330 -5.42 -21.75 -10.73
CA ILE A 330 -4.25 -21.85 -11.62
C ILE A 330 -3.70 -23.27 -11.63
N ASN A 331 -3.46 -23.86 -10.45
CA ASN A 331 -2.78 -25.14 -10.32
C ASN A 331 -3.65 -26.33 -10.78
N ARG A 332 -4.96 -26.29 -10.55
CA ARG A 332 -5.87 -27.41 -10.85
C ARG A 332 -6.59 -27.26 -12.18
N PHE A 333 -6.98 -26.04 -12.56
CA PHE A 333 -7.81 -25.80 -13.75
C PHE A 333 -7.06 -25.12 -14.90
N GLY A 334 -5.76 -24.83 -14.73
CA GLY A 334 -4.91 -24.25 -15.78
C GLY A 334 -5.39 -22.88 -16.28
N ILE A 335 -6.13 -22.15 -15.45
CA ILE A 335 -6.73 -20.87 -15.81
C ILE A 335 -5.61 -19.85 -16.11
N ARG A 336 -5.70 -19.24 -17.31
CA ARG A 336 -4.77 -18.19 -17.74
C ARG A 336 -5.31 -16.83 -17.33
N LEU A 337 -4.64 -16.15 -16.40
CA LEU A 337 -5.03 -14.80 -16.00
C LEU A 337 -4.68 -13.79 -17.10
N PRO A 338 -5.60 -12.86 -17.45
CA PRO A 338 -5.31 -11.76 -18.36
C PRO A 338 -4.42 -10.73 -17.64
N LEU A 339 -3.09 -10.89 -17.78
CA LEU A 339 -2.10 -10.07 -17.08
C LEU A 339 -2.16 -8.58 -17.40
N LYS A 340 -2.50 -8.21 -18.64
CA LYS A 340 -2.52 -6.81 -19.08
C LYS A 340 -3.56 -5.95 -18.33
N PRO A 341 -4.85 -6.28 -18.32
CA PRO A 341 -5.84 -5.50 -17.56
C PRO A 341 -5.59 -5.58 -16.06
N PHE A 342 -5.09 -6.72 -15.55
CA PHE A 342 -4.71 -6.86 -14.15
C PHE A 342 -3.63 -5.84 -13.75
N PHE A 343 -2.48 -5.83 -14.45
CA PHE A 343 -1.40 -4.89 -14.16
C PHE A 343 -1.83 -3.43 -14.39
N GLY A 344 -2.68 -3.15 -15.38
CA GLY A 344 -3.23 -1.81 -15.58
C GLY A 344 -4.08 -1.33 -14.40
N PHE A 345 -5.01 -2.16 -13.94
CA PHE A 345 -5.87 -1.86 -12.79
C PHE A 345 -5.06 -1.72 -11.50
N THR A 346 -4.15 -2.66 -11.23
CA THR A 346 -3.34 -2.61 -10.01
C THR A 346 -2.39 -1.42 -10.00
N SER A 347 -1.76 -1.07 -11.13
CA SER A 347 -0.91 0.13 -11.21
C SER A 347 -1.70 1.42 -10.95
N ALA A 348 -2.91 1.52 -11.50
CA ALA A 348 -3.80 2.66 -11.26
C ALA A 348 -4.22 2.75 -9.78
N PHE A 349 -4.54 1.61 -9.17
CA PHE A 349 -4.85 1.54 -7.74
C PHE A 349 -3.67 1.94 -6.85
N LEU A 350 -2.44 1.50 -7.16
CA LEU A 350 -1.24 1.92 -6.42
C LEU A 350 -0.99 3.41 -6.55
N TYR A 351 -1.18 3.95 -7.75
CA TYR A 351 -1.04 5.38 -7.96
C TYR A 351 -2.07 6.16 -7.14
N TYR A 352 -3.32 5.69 -7.13
CA TYR A 352 -4.36 6.24 -6.26
C TYR A 352 -3.95 6.20 -4.78
N MET A 353 -3.46 5.05 -4.29
CA MET A 353 -3.00 4.93 -2.90
C MET A 353 -1.81 5.84 -2.60
N ALA A 354 -0.85 5.97 -3.52
CA ALA A 354 0.29 6.87 -3.39
C ALA A 354 -0.19 8.31 -3.25
N PHE A 355 -1.16 8.70 -4.08
CA PHE A 355 -1.76 10.02 -4.04
C PHE A 355 -2.44 10.30 -2.69
N VAL A 356 -3.20 9.35 -2.16
CA VAL A 356 -3.85 9.48 -0.85
C VAL A 356 -2.82 9.56 0.28
N PHE A 357 -1.82 8.67 0.28
CA PHE A 357 -0.78 8.61 1.30
C PHE A 357 0.16 9.82 1.27
N ALA A 358 0.38 10.44 0.11
CA ALA A 358 1.17 11.66 0.02
C ALA A 358 0.55 12.78 0.85
N GLY A 359 -0.75 13.01 0.67
CA GLY A 359 -1.46 14.06 1.37
C GLY A 359 -1.63 13.75 2.87
N LYS A 360 -2.01 12.51 3.21
CA LYS A 360 -2.11 12.08 4.62
C LYS A 360 -0.76 12.08 5.35
N GLY A 361 0.29 11.57 4.70
CA GLY A 361 1.63 11.52 5.29
C GLY A 361 2.18 12.91 5.58
N VAL A 362 1.94 13.88 4.68
CA VAL A 362 2.30 15.28 4.94
C VAL A 362 1.46 15.87 6.07
N ALA A 363 0.16 15.57 6.14
CA ALA A 363 -0.70 16.03 7.24
C ALA A 363 -0.23 15.48 8.60
N GLU A 364 0.08 14.20 8.73
CA GLU A 364 0.64 13.62 9.97
C GLU A 364 2.01 14.22 10.34
N LEU A 365 2.86 14.54 9.36
CA LEU A 365 4.12 15.25 9.61
C LEU A 365 3.90 16.69 10.08
N GLN A 366 2.82 17.34 9.63
CA GLN A 366 2.37 18.64 10.13
C GLN A 366 1.88 18.52 11.57
N GLU A 367 1.11 17.47 11.90
CA GLU A 367 0.65 17.16 13.26
C GLU A 367 1.82 16.88 14.22
N GLY A 368 2.84 16.16 13.75
CA GLY A 368 4.09 15.91 14.48
C GLY A 368 5.04 17.12 14.57
N GLY A 369 4.67 18.28 14.01
CA GLY A 369 5.46 19.52 14.04
C GLY A 369 6.75 19.49 13.22
N LEU A 370 6.93 18.48 12.34
CA LEU A 370 8.11 18.35 11.48
C LEU A 370 7.99 19.15 10.18
N VAL A 371 6.76 19.39 9.70
CA VAL A 371 6.48 20.12 8.46
C VAL A 371 5.65 21.35 8.78
N GLY A 372 6.01 22.49 8.18
CA GLY A 372 5.26 23.74 8.30
C GLY A 372 3.84 23.60 7.75
N THR A 373 2.91 24.40 8.26
CA THR A 373 1.51 24.38 7.82
C THR A 373 1.13 25.72 7.22
N THR A 374 0.96 25.75 5.89
CA THR A 374 0.46 26.94 5.18
C THR A 374 -0.98 26.68 4.72
N ILE A 375 -1.95 27.25 5.42
CA ILE A 375 -3.38 27.02 5.15
C ILE A 375 -3.80 27.76 3.87
N LEU A 376 -4.51 27.06 2.99
CA LEU A 376 -5.12 27.62 1.78
C LEU A 376 -6.65 27.66 1.96
N PRO A 377 -7.25 28.82 2.28
CA PRO A 377 -8.67 28.93 2.62
C PRO A 377 -9.63 28.50 1.52
N ALA A 378 -9.21 28.58 0.26
CA ALA A 378 -10.03 28.24 -0.92
C ALA A 378 -9.87 26.77 -1.37
N ALA A 379 -9.00 25.98 -0.74
CA ALA A 379 -8.74 24.61 -1.17
C ALA A 379 -9.82 23.63 -0.65
N PRO A 380 -10.28 22.67 -1.48
CA PRO A 380 -11.23 21.66 -1.06
C PRO A 380 -10.60 20.71 -0.03
N ARG A 381 -11.38 20.27 0.96
CA ARG A 381 -10.96 19.26 1.94
C ARG A 381 -11.68 17.94 1.63
N ILE A 382 -10.92 16.94 1.21
CA ILE A 382 -11.43 15.60 0.89
C ILE A 382 -10.52 14.56 1.57
N PRO A 383 -10.72 14.26 2.88
CA PRO A 383 -9.83 13.38 3.64
C PRO A 383 -9.74 11.95 3.08
N ALA A 384 -10.81 11.48 2.42
CA ALA A 384 -10.83 10.19 1.74
C ALA A 384 -9.79 10.10 0.60
N LEU A 385 -9.50 11.23 -0.05
CA LEU A 385 -8.48 11.35 -1.10
C LEU A 385 -7.14 11.85 -0.55
N GLY A 386 -7.01 12.01 0.77
CA GLY A 386 -5.85 12.64 1.40
C GLY A 386 -5.70 14.12 1.06
N ILE A 387 -6.75 14.79 0.57
CA ILE A 387 -6.68 16.20 0.19
C ILE A 387 -6.97 17.05 1.42
N TYR A 388 -5.95 17.74 1.91
CA TYR A 388 -6.03 18.68 3.03
C TYR A 388 -5.83 20.12 2.54
N PRO A 389 -6.41 21.14 3.20
CA PRO A 389 -6.31 22.53 2.78
C PRO A 389 -4.96 23.16 3.16
N THR A 390 -3.84 22.46 2.89
CA THR A 390 -2.48 22.92 3.17
C THR A 390 -1.64 22.92 1.90
N LEU A 391 -0.82 23.95 1.71
CA LEU A 391 0.03 24.09 0.51
C LEU A 391 0.97 22.89 0.35
N GLU A 392 1.56 22.43 1.45
CA GLU A 392 2.57 21.39 1.46
C GLU A 392 1.98 20.03 1.03
N SER A 393 0.79 19.67 1.53
CA SER A 393 0.12 18.41 1.17
C SER A 393 -0.35 18.42 -0.28
N LEU A 394 -0.94 19.54 -0.73
CA LEU A 394 -1.37 19.73 -2.11
C LEU A 394 -0.20 19.76 -3.08
N ALA A 395 0.93 20.37 -2.70
CA ALA A 395 2.15 20.38 -3.50
C ALA A 395 2.73 18.97 -3.68
N ALA A 396 2.76 18.16 -2.60
CA ALA A 396 3.19 16.77 -2.68
C ALA A 396 2.30 15.94 -3.63
N GLN A 397 0.97 16.12 -3.53
CA GLN A 397 0.01 15.47 -4.42
C GLN A 397 0.10 15.96 -5.88
N ALA A 398 0.32 17.26 -6.10
CA ALA A 398 0.52 17.84 -7.42
C ALA A 398 1.80 17.33 -8.08
N LEU A 399 2.90 17.20 -7.32
CA LEU A 399 4.13 16.60 -7.79
C LEU A 399 3.91 15.16 -8.29
N LEU A 400 3.19 14.34 -7.52
CA LEU A 400 2.84 12.98 -7.96
C LEU A 400 2.02 12.98 -9.25
N LEU A 401 1.05 13.89 -9.39
CA LEU A 401 0.25 14.03 -10.63
C LEU A 401 1.13 14.35 -11.83
N VAL A 402 2.07 15.29 -11.69
CA VAL A 402 3.01 15.63 -12.76
C VAL A 402 3.88 14.41 -13.13
N LEU A 403 4.41 13.71 -12.12
CA LEU A 403 5.24 12.52 -12.34
C LEU A 403 4.46 11.38 -13.01
N ALA A 404 3.18 11.20 -12.66
CA ALA A 404 2.30 10.21 -13.28
C ALA A 404 1.99 10.52 -14.73
N LEU A 405 1.67 11.78 -15.03
CA LEU A 405 1.44 12.24 -16.41
C LEU A 405 2.71 12.06 -17.25
N ALA A 406 3.89 12.37 -16.69
CA ALA A 406 5.18 12.14 -17.34
C ALA A 406 5.44 10.65 -17.59
N ALA A 407 5.18 9.80 -16.60
CA ALA A 407 5.29 8.34 -16.73
C ALA A 407 4.35 7.75 -17.79
N LEU A 408 3.10 8.22 -17.85
CA LEU A 408 2.13 7.82 -18.87
C LEU A 408 2.55 8.29 -20.26
N ALA A 409 2.96 9.56 -20.40
CA ALA A 409 3.47 10.09 -21.66
C ALA A 409 4.70 9.30 -22.14
N TRP A 410 5.63 8.98 -21.25
CA TRP A 410 6.79 8.16 -21.57
C TRP A 410 6.40 6.76 -22.07
N THR A 411 5.53 6.07 -21.33
CA THR A 411 5.12 4.70 -21.60
C THR A 411 4.30 4.58 -22.88
N PHE A 412 3.34 5.48 -23.11
CA PHE A 412 2.39 5.37 -24.22
C PHE A 412 2.78 6.15 -25.47
N VAL A 413 3.60 7.20 -25.36
CA VAL A 413 3.98 8.05 -26.50
C VAL A 413 5.42 7.77 -26.96
N ILE A 414 6.37 7.65 -26.02
CA ILE A 414 7.81 7.61 -26.36
C ILE A 414 8.29 6.19 -26.67
N VAL A 415 7.93 5.21 -25.83
CA VAL A 415 8.35 3.81 -26.02
C VAL A 415 7.90 3.21 -27.36
N PRO A 416 6.61 3.27 -27.76
CA PRO A 416 6.18 2.71 -29.05
C PRO A 416 6.76 3.44 -30.25
N ARG A 417 7.06 4.76 -30.14
CA ARG A 417 7.74 5.51 -31.21
C ARG A 417 9.18 5.05 -31.40
N ARG A 418 9.93 4.80 -30.32
CA ARG A 418 11.31 4.28 -30.41
C ARG A 418 11.39 2.89 -31.03
N LEU A 419 10.42 2.02 -30.74
CA LEU A 419 10.35 0.67 -31.34
C LEU A 419 9.99 0.70 -32.82
N ARG A 420 9.07 1.58 -33.25
CA ARG A 420 8.79 1.79 -34.69
C ARG A 420 9.99 2.34 -35.43
N VAL A 421 10.68 3.33 -34.86
CA VAL A 421 11.87 3.93 -35.49
C VAL A 421 13.02 2.92 -35.60
N ALA A 422 13.22 2.05 -34.60
CA ALA A 422 14.21 0.98 -34.65
C ALA A 422 13.85 -0.10 -35.70
N GLN A 423 12.56 -0.44 -35.87
CA GLN A 423 12.10 -1.37 -36.91
C GLN A 423 12.20 -0.79 -38.33
N VAL A 424 12.10 0.52 -38.50
CA VAL A 424 12.27 1.19 -39.79
C VAL A 424 13.75 1.33 -40.18
N MET A 425 14.66 1.43 -39.21
CA MET A 425 16.11 1.51 -39.46
C MET A 425 16.80 0.15 -39.68
N VAL A 426 16.12 -0.97 -39.42
CA VAL A 426 16.62 -2.30 -39.78
C VAL A 426 15.72 -2.86 -40.87
N PRO A 427 16.09 -2.75 -42.17
CA PRO A 427 15.37 -3.43 -43.24
C PRO A 427 15.38 -4.93 -42.94
N GLY A 428 14.19 -5.50 -42.80
CA GLY A 428 14.03 -6.91 -42.42
C GLY A 428 14.83 -7.82 -43.34
N ALA A 429 15.66 -8.68 -42.73
CA ALA A 429 16.12 -9.90 -43.39
C ALA A 429 14.88 -10.61 -43.94
N ALA A 430 14.84 -10.71 -45.27
CA ALA A 430 13.67 -11.10 -46.04
C ALA A 430 13.01 -12.37 -45.49
N ALA A 431 11.71 -12.29 -45.22
CA ALA A 431 10.90 -13.46 -44.92
C ALA A 431 11.02 -14.49 -46.07
N PRO A 432 11.16 -15.79 -45.80
CA PRO A 432 11.26 -16.79 -46.84
C PRO A 432 9.96 -16.77 -47.65
N ARG A 433 10.11 -16.42 -48.92
CA ARG A 433 9.03 -16.33 -49.92
C ARG A 433 8.36 -17.70 -50.00
N ARG A 434 7.18 -17.85 -49.40
CA ARG A 434 6.33 -19.05 -49.57
C ARG A 434 6.00 -19.18 -51.05
N GLN A 435 6.77 -20.00 -51.75
CA GLN A 435 6.54 -20.34 -53.14
C GLN A 435 5.24 -21.16 -53.18
N ARG A 436 4.16 -20.49 -53.58
CA ARG A 436 2.88 -21.13 -53.88
C ARG A 436 3.16 -22.21 -54.92
N LEU A 437 2.97 -23.47 -54.53
CA LEU A 437 2.86 -24.62 -55.43
C LEU A 437 1.69 -24.36 -56.39
N ARG A 438 1.99 -23.74 -57.52
CA ARG A 438 1.09 -23.65 -58.66
C ARG A 438 1.27 -24.94 -59.44
N ARG A 439 0.34 -25.89 -59.25
CA ARG A 439 0.17 -27.04 -60.14
C ARG A 439 -0.01 -26.50 -61.57
N ARG A 440 0.90 -26.86 -62.47
CA ARG A 440 0.67 -26.87 -63.91
C ARG A 440 1.09 -28.24 -64.46
N PRO A 441 0.33 -28.81 -65.41
CA PRO A 441 0.60 -30.13 -65.93
C PRO A 441 1.82 -30.10 -66.87
N THR A 442 2.55 -31.20 -66.86
CA THR A 442 3.71 -31.52 -67.72
C THR A 442 3.37 -31.44 -69.21
N PRO A 443 4.39 -31.18 -70.04
CA PRO A 443 4.71 -32.18 -71.04
C PRO A 443 6.21 -32.52 -71.10
N VAL A 444 6.45 -33.69 -71.68
CA VAL A 444 7.69 -34.45 -71.82
C VAL A 444 8.71 -33.75 -72.73
N ALA A 445 10.00 -33.75 -72.36
CA ALA A 445 11.13 -33.93 -73.28
C ALA A 445 12.46 -34.15 -72.52
N SER A 446 13.21 -35.15 -72.99
CA SER A 446 14.53 -35.61 -72.59
C SER A 446 15.66 -34.59 -72.74
N GLN A 447 16.62 -34.57 -71.80
CA GLN A 447 18.06 -34.50 -72.08
C GLN A 447 18.92 -34.71 -70.82
N GLN A 448 19.99 -35.50 -70.99
CA GLN A 448 21.02 -35.85 -70.03
C GLN A 448 21.96 -34.67 -69.74
N SER A 449 22.41 -34.51 -68.49
CA SER A 449 23.81 -34.17 -68.11
C SER A 449 23.90 -34.03 -66.57
N GLY A 450 24.92 -34.64 -65.97
CA GLY A 450 25.04 -34.90 -64.53
C GLY A 450 25.12 -33.67 -63.63
N ALA A 451 24.38 -33.71 -62.52
CA ALA A 451 24.50 -32.77 -61.41
C ALA A 451 25.34 -33.39 -60.28
N PRO A 452 26.28 -32.65 -59.66
CA PRO A 452 26.93 -33.09 -58.43
C PRO A 452 25.89 -33.14 -57.30
N GLY A 453 25.91 -34.21 -56.51
CA GLY A 453 24.94 -34.44 -55.44
C GLY A 453 24.93 -33.31 -54.41
N ALA A 454 23.75 -33.01 -53.86
CA ALA A 454 23.50 -31.93 -52.89
C ALA A 454 24.49 -31.88 -51.70
N GLY A 455 25.20 -32.96 -51.40
CA GLY A 455 26.28 -32.99 -50.41
C GLY A 455 27.51 -32.15 -50.79
N THR A 456 27.90 -32.09 -52.07
CA THR A 456 29.08 -31.32 -52.52
C THR A 456 28.79 -29.81 -52.53
N GLU A 457 27.55 -29.42 -52.75
CA GLU A 457 27.12 -28.01 -52.70
C GLU A 457 27.02 -27.51 -51.25
N LEU A 458 26.59 -28.39 -50.33
CA LEU A 458 26.52 -28.10 -48.91
C LEU A 458 27.93 -27.97 -48.30
N LEU A 459 28.87 -28.84 -48.67
CA LEU A 459 30.28 -28.74 -48.28
C LEU A 459 30.94 -27.45 -48.79
N ARG A 460 30.73 -27.07 -50.06
CA ARG A 460 31.23 -25.78 -50.58
C ARG A 460 30.57 -24.56 -49.93
N SER A 461 29.34 -24.70 -49.42
CA SER A 461 28.69 -23.63 -48.66
C SER A 461 29.26 -23.48 -47.25
N LEU A 462 29.67 -24.61 -46.63
CA LEU A 462 30.32 -24.62 -45.33
C LEU A 462 31.74 -24.06 -45.42
N GLU A 463 32.52 -24.45 -46.45
CA GLU A 463 33.86 -23.89 -46.69
C GLU A 463 33.83 -22.37 -46.94
N ARG A 464 32.81 -21.88 -47.69
CA ARG A 464 32.61 -20.43 -47.88
C ARG A 464 32.25 -19.73 -46.56
N MET A 465 31.41 -20.33 -45.73
CA MET A 465 31.08 -19.78 -44.41
C MET A 465 32.28 -19.74 -43.47
N GLU A 466 33.15 -20.75 -43.50
CA GLU A 466 34.38 -20.76 -42.70
C GLU A 466 35.36 -19.66 -43.14
N ALA A 467 35.47 -19.42 -44.46
CA ALA A 467 36.27 -18.32 -45.00
C ALA A 467 35.74 -16.94 -44.57
N ASP A 468 34.41 -16.72 -44.68
CA ASP A 468 33.78 -15.46 -44.26
C ASP A 468 33.93 -15.23 -42.75
N LEU A 469 33.86 -16.31 -41.94
CA LEU A 469 34.09 -16.25 -40.49
C LEU A 469 35.55 -15.91 -40.14
N ALA A 470 36.51 -16.42 -40.91
CA ALA A 470 37.92 -16.10 -40.74
C ALA A 470 38.20 -14.63 -41.08
N GLU A 471 37.60 -14.10 -42.14
CA GLU A 471 37.72 -12.70 -42.54
C GLU A 471 37.12 -11.75 -41.48
N LEU A 472 35.93 -12.07 -40.98
CA LEU A 472 35.30 -11.31 -39.88
C LEU A 472 36.14 -11.32 -38.59
N ARG A 473 36.75 -12.46 -38.25
CA ARG A 473 37.65 -12.53 -37.09
C ARG A 473 38.90 -11.67 -37.28
N ALA A 474 39.48 -11.68 -38.48
CA ALA A 474 40.64 -10.84 -38.80
C ALA A 474 40.29 -9.34 -38.77
N GLU A 475 39.07 -8.96 -39.16
CA GLU A 475 38.60 -7.58 -39.11
C GLU A 475 38.29 -7.12 -37.67
N VAL A 476 37.73 -7.99 -36.83
CA VAL A 476 37.54 -7.73 -35.40
C VAL A 476 38.88 -7.55 -34.68
N GLU A 477 39.90 -8.35 -35.00
CA GLU A 477 41.24 -8.17 -34.43
C GLU A 477 41.94 -6.89 -34.94
N ARG A 478 41.73 -6.51 -36.22
CA ARG A 478 42.15 -5.18 -36.72
C ARG A 478 41.47 -4.04 -35.98
N MET A 479 40.16 -4.12 -35.75
CA MET A 479 39.41 -3.11 -34.98
C MET A 479 39.88 -3.03 -33.53
N LYS A 480 40.14 -4.18 -32.88
CA LYS A 480 40.74 -4.18 -31.54
C LYS A 480 42.09 -3.47 -31.54
N GLY A 481 42.97 -3.78 -32.48
CA GLY A 481 44.27 -3.11 -32.62
C GLY A 481 44.16 -1.59 -32.75
N HIS A 482 43.20 -1.10 -33.53
CA HIS A 482 42.94 0.34 -33.68
C HIS A 482 42.42 0.98 -32.37
N VAL A 483 41.63 0.26 -31.58
CA VAL A 483 41.14 0.72 -30.27
C VAL A 483 42.25 0.74 -29.21
N THR A 484 43.18 -0.22 -29.22
CA THR A 484 44.31 -0.24 -28.28
C THR A 484 45.33 0.87 -28.55
N VAL A 485 45.60 1.17 -29.83
CA VAL A 485 46.51 2.27 -30.22
C VAL A 485 45.91 3.65 -29.91
N ALA A 486 44.60 3.82 -30.10
CA ALA A 486 43.90 5.06 -29.72
C ALA A 486 43.81 5.27 -28.19
N GLY A 487 43.92 4.20 -27.40
CA GLY A 487 43.90 4.25 -25.93
C GLY A 487 45.25 4.59 -25.28
N GLN A 488 46.38 4.43 -25.99
CA GLN A 488 47.72 4.77 -25.48
C GLN A 488 48.20 6.19 -25.88
N ALA A 489 47.47 6.88 -26.76
CA ALA A 489 47.78 8.24 -27.20
C ALA A 489 46.91 9.32 -26.49
N ARG A 490 46.33 9.00 -25.33
CA ARG A 490 45.58 9.94 -24.48
C ARG A 490 46.13 10.02 -23.07
#